data_AF-A0AAR2L2K2-F1
#
_entry.id   AF-A0AAR2L2K2-F1
#
_cell.length_a   1.000
_cell.length_b   1.000
_cell.length_c   1.000
_cell.angle_alpha   90.00
_cell.angle_beta   90.00
_cell.angle_gamma   90.00
#
_symmetry.space_group_name_H-M   'P 1'
#
loop_
_entity.id
_entity.type
_entity.pdbx_description
1 polymer ?
#
loop_
_entity_poly.entity_id
_entity_poly.type
_entity_poly.pdbx_seq_one_letter_code
_entity_poly.pdbx_strand_id
1 'polypeptide(L)'
;IDHQQAMAERASLSEHLAGSQSELPAKTMKDSEIEVHLPLGTQPSLREKYLNYHNTVRFGRILEDLDSLAVLICYSHTWNKELDRSPLSIVTALVDKIDMRKNIIYPDCDIKFTGHVTWVGKSSIEAKMHMTQFHDGAYSPVLDATFVMVARDPENKRAAFVNPLKLQGPEEEKIFQQGEINKKRRVDLSTASLLKVAPTAEERTIVHSLFLNTLDTKTVSFRSRILPPNSMWMEDAKMKGLEICHPQERNIFNRIFGGFLMRKAYELGWANACAFAGSRPILVAVDDILFQKPVEIGSLLLLSSQVCYTEGEHIQVRVHTEVLDPLTRQHSTTNVFHFTFLVEKAVPAVVPQSYGESMLYLDGKRHFNETMKSQ
;
A
#
# COMPACT_ATOMS: atom_id res chain seq x y z
N ILE A 1 -28.96 -5.11 -17.75
CA ILE A 1 -29.15 -3.71 -18.18
C ILE A 1 -27.95 -2.92 -17.68
N ASP A 2 -27.02 -2.43 -18.48
CA ASP A 2 -26.38 -3.03 -19.65
C ASP A 2 -24.90 -2.57 -19.55
N HIS A 3 -23.98 -3.49 -19.26
CA HIS A 3 -22.58 -3.15 -18.96
C HIS A 3 -21.90 -2.45 -20.14
N GLN A 4 -22.25 -2.89 -21.36
CA GLN A 4 -21.77 -2.29 -22.59
C GLN A 4 -22.31 -0.86 -22.74
N GLN A 5 -23.57 -0.63 -22.37
CA GLN A 5 -24.18 0.69 -22.37
C GLN A 5 -23.50 1.63 -21.36
N ALA A 6 -23.22 1.17 -20.14
CA ALA A 6 -22.51 1.97 -19.14
C ALA A 6 -21.05 2.31 -19.54
N MET A 7 -20.40 1.43 -20.31
CA MET A 7 -19.06 1.71 -20.86
C MET A 7 -19.12 2.69 -22.04
N ALA A 8 -20.11 2.55 -22.92
CA ALA A 8 -20.33 3.48 -24.04
C ALA A 8 -20.68 4.89 -23.53
N GLU A 9 -21.55 4.99 -22.53
CA GLU A 9 -21.90 6.26 -21.86
C GLU A 9 -20.70 6.89 -21.12
N ARG A 10 -19.71 6.10 -20.68
CA ARG A 10 -18.46 6.68 -20.16
C ARG A 10 -17.55 7.18 -21.28
N ALA A 11 -17.45 6.46 -22.39
CA ALA A 11 -16.59 6.85 -23.49
C ALA A 11 -16.99 8.22 -24.08
N SER A 12 -18.29 8.55 -24.10
CA SER A 12 -18.78 9.86 -24.53
C SER A 12 -18.36 11.01 -23.61
N LEU A 13 -18.05 10.76 -22.34
CA LEU A 13 -17.53 11.78 -21.42
C LEU A 13 -16.15 12.31 -21.80
N SER A 14 -15.48 11.68 -22.77
CA SER A 14 -14.16 12.11 -23.26
C SER A 14 -14.18 13.51 -23.89
N GLU A 15 -15.33 13.96 -24.38
CA GLU A 15 -15.55 15.31 -24.92
C GLU A 15 -15.46 16.41 -23.84
N HIS A 16 -15.67 16.06 -22.57
CA HIS A 16 -15.60 16.98 -21.44
C HIS A 16 -14.21 17.04 -20.78
N LEU A 17 -13.20 16.38 -21.36
CA LEU A 17 -11.83 16.46 -20.87
C LEU A 17 -11.18 17.78 -21.31
N ALA A 18 -10.55 18.48 -20.38
CA ALA A 18 -9.74 19.65 -20.69
C ALA A 18 -8.51 19.29 -21.55
N GLY A 19 -8.18 20.13 -22.52
CA GLY A 19 -7.01 20.01 -23.37
C GLY A 19 -5.71 20.45 -22.67
N SER A 20 -5.84 21.28 -21.64
CA SER A 20 -4.72 21.77 -20.81
C SER A 20 -5.15 22.00 -19.37
N GLN A 21 -4.19 21.99 -18.43
CA GLN A 21 -4.48 22.25 -17.02
C GLN A 21 -4.98 23.70 -16.78
N SER A 22 -4.58 24.65 -17.63
CA SER A 22 -5.01 26.06 -17.55
C SER A 22 -6.49 26.27 -17.87
N GLU A 23 -7.15 25.33 -18.54
CA GLU A 23 -8.59 25.38 -18.82
C GLU A 23 -9.42 24.99 -17.59
N LEU A 24 -8.80 24.41 -16.57
CA LEU A 24 -9.49 23.97 -15.36
C LEU A 24 -9.43 25.06 -14.28
N PRO A 25 -10.55 25.32 -13.57
CA PRO A 25 -10.56 26.28 -12.48
C PRO A 25 -9.66 25.78 -11.34
N ALA A 26 -8.91 26.71 -10.73
CA ALA A 26 -8.09 26.38 -9.57
C ALA A 26 -8.98 26.08 -8.35
N LYS A 27 -8.56 25.09 -7.55
CA LYS A 27 -9.28 24.58 -6.39
C LYS A 27 -8.40 24.70 -5.15
N THR A 28 -9.01 24.93 -4.00
CA THR A 28 -8.33 25.09 -2.71
C THR A 28 -8.27 23.74 -1.99
N MET A 29 -7.40 23.61 -0.99
CA MET A 29 -7.37 22.37 -0.18
C MET A 29 -8.74 22.11 0.47
N LYS A 30 -9.42 23.17 0.91
CA LYS A 30 -10.77 23.12 1.50
C LYS A 30 -11.85 22.57 0.56
N ASP A 31 -11.72 22.78 -0.75
CA ASP A 31 -12.69 22.22 -1.73
C ASP A 31 -12.66 20.68 -1.77
N SER A 32 -11.60 20.07 -1.25
CA SER A 32 -11.39 18.63 -1.19
C SER A 32 -11.44 18.07 0.23
N GLU A 33 -11.72 18.91 1.23
CA GLU A 33 -11.77 18.51 2.63
C GLU A 33 -12.97 17.58 2.87
N ILE A 34 -12.67 16.39 3.39
CA ILE A 34 -13.64 15.35 3.69
C ILE A 34 -13.44 14.88 5.12
N GLU A 35 -14.56 14.72 5.84
CA GLU A 35 -14.63 14.07 7.15
C GLU A 35 -15.60 12.88 7.04
N VAL A 36 -15.15 11.70 7.48
CA VAL A 36 -15.96 10.47 7.51
C VAL A 36 -15.86 9.85 8.90
N HIS A 37 -17.02 9.52 9.46
CA HIS A 37 -17.14 8.81 10.73
C HIS A 37 -17.41 7.34 10.47
N LEU A 38 -16.63 6.47 11.10
CA LEU A 38 -16.81 5.03 11.12
C LEU A 38 -17.28 4.61 12.53
N PRO A 39 -18.60 4.49 12.73
CA PRO A 39 -19.23 4.34 14.05
C PRO A 39 -19.14 2.89 14.56
N LEU A 40 -17.93 2.37 14.79
CA LEU A 40 -17.75 1.00 15.28
C LEU A 40 -18.30 0.82 16.69
N GLY A 41 -18.14 1.81 17.57
CA GLY A 41 -18.63 1.81 18.95
C GLY A 41 -20.15 1.87 19.03
N THR A 42 -20.78 2.71 18.21
CA THR A 42 -22.23 2.93 18.26
C THR A 42 -23.04 2.01 17.35
N GLN A 43 -22.44 1.35 16.35
CA GLN A 43 -23.14 0.45 15.41
C GLN A 43 -22.55 -0.97 15.38
N PRO A 44 -23.08 -1.91 16.18
CA PRO A 44 -22.58 -3.29 16.25
C PRO A 44 -22.63 -4.06 14.94
N SER A 45 -23.68 -3.88 14.12
CA SER A 45 -23.82 -4.56 12.82
C SER A 45 -22.75 -4.13 11.81
N LEU A 46 -22.28 -2.89 11.89
CA LEU A 46 -21.15 -2.41 11.12
C LEU A 46 -19.84 -2.98 11.68
N ARG A 47 -19.69 -2.97 13.01
CA ARG A 47 -18.52 -3.48 13.73
C ARG A 47 -18.16 -4.91 13.34
N GLU A 48 -19.14 -5.80 13.15
CA GLU A 48 -18.92 -7.19 12.74
C GLU A 48 -18.06 -7.31 11.46
N LYS A 49 -18.19 -6.36 10.52
CA LYS A 49 -17.39 -6.37 9.28
C LYS A 49 -15.92 -6.05 9.52
N TYR A 50 -15.61 -5.34 10.60
CA TYR A 50 -14.28 -4.88 10.97
C TYR A 50 -13.63 -5.73 12.04
N LEU A 51 -14.40 -6.57 12.75
CA LEU A 51 -13.86 -7.46 13.77
C LEU A 51 -13.08 -8.63 13.15
N ASN A 52 -11.95 -8.96 13.78
CA ASN A 52 -11.35 -10.28 13.66
C ASN A 52 -11.80 -11.18 14.81
N TYR A 53 -11.45 -12.47 14.73
CA TYR A 53 -11.81 -13.46 15.76
C TYR A 53 -11.20 -13.20 17.14
N HIS A 54 -10.23 -12.29 17.24
CA HIS A 54 -9.54 -11.89 18.47
C HIS A 54 -10.06 -10.56 19.04
N ASN A 55 -11.23 -10.10 18.60
CA ASN A 55 -11.82 -8.83 19.04
C ASN A 55 -10.91 -7.62 18.83
N THR A 56 -10.22 -7.54 17.69
CA THR A 56 -9.56 -6.30 17.25
C THR A 56 -10.00 -5.93 15.84
N VAL A 57 -9.74 -4.68 15.44
CA VAL A 57 -10.05 -4.21 14.09
C VAL A 57 -9.15 -4.88 13.04
N ARG A 58 -9.74 -5.32 11.94
CA ARG A 58 -9.07 -5.83 10.74
C ARG A 58 -8.44 -4.66 9.98
N PHE A 59 -7.15 -4.45 10.15
CA PHE A 59 -6.45 -3.36 9.49
C PHE A 59 -6.56 -3.40 7.96
N GLY A 60 -6.62 -4.60 7.35
CA GLY A 60 -6.87 -4.73 5.92
C GLY A 60 -8.18 -4.06 5.44
N ARG A 61 -9.23 -3.99 6.28
CA ARG A 61 -10.45 -3.23 5.98
C ARG A 61 -10.23 -1.72 6.08
N ILE A 62 -9.40 -1.27 7.02
CA ILE A 62 -9.02 0.14 7.15
C ILE A 62 -8.23 0.60 5.91
N LEU A 63 -7.30 -0.22 5.38
CA LEU A 63 -6.61 0.08 4.12
C LEU A 63 -7.57 0.22 2.93
N GLU A 64 -8.61 -0.61 2.89
CA GLU A 64 -9.65 -0.54 1.86
C GLU A 64 -10.49 0.75 1.97
N ASP A 65 -10.80 1.17 3.20
CA ASP A 65 -11.52 2.41 3.46
C ASP A 65 -10.66 3.65 3.14
N LEU A 66 -9.36 3.63 3.46
CA LEU A 66 -8.42 4.70 3.12
C LEU A 66 -8.30 4.89 1.61
N ASP A 67 -8.24 3.81 0.83
CA ASP A 67 -8.25 3.90 -0.64
C ASP A 67 -9.56 4.52 -1.15
N SER A 68 -10.69 4.12 -0.56
CA SER A 68 -12.01 4.65 -0.93
C SER A 68 -12.11 6.15 -0.64
N LEU A 69 -11.59 6.55 0.52
CA LEU A 69 -11.57 7.94 0.95
C LEU A 69 -10.63 8.79 0.08
N ALA A 70 -9.46 8.27 -0.31
CA ALA A 70 -8.55 8.95 -1.23
C ALA A 70 -9.22 9.23 -2.59
N VAL A 71 -9.95 8.23 -3.13
CA VAL A 71 -10.75 8.41 -4.34
C VAL A 71 -11.81 9.49 -4.15
N LEU A 72 -12.53 9.48 -3.02
CA LEU A 72 -13.55 10.48 -2.71
C LEU A 72 -12.97 11.90 -2.63
N ILE A 73 -11.87 12.09 -1.89
CA ILE A 73 -11.16 13.37 -1.77
C ILE A 73 -10.78 13.91 -3.16
N CYS A 74 -10.24 13.06 -4.03
CA CYS A 74 -9.86 13.45 -5.38
C CYS A 74 -11.07 13.79 -6.27
N TYR A 75 -12.19 13.11 -6.08
CA TYR A 75 -13.44 13.44 -6.77
C TYR A 75 -14.06 14.75 -6.28
N SER A 76 -13.94 15.06 -4.99
CA SER A 76 -14.34 16.36 -4.44
C SER A 76 -13.50 17.50 -5.02
N HIS A 77 -12.18 17.31 -5.11
CA HIS A 77 -11.26 18.27 -5.73
C HIS A 77 -11.60 18.54 -7.20
N THR A 78 -11.87 17.48 -7.96
CA THR A 78 -12.18 17.55 -9.40
C THR A 78 -13.66 17.77 -9.70
N TRP A 79 -14.48 18.03 -8.66
CA TRP A 79 -15.91 18.20 -8.82
C TRP A 79 -16.24 19.40 -9.72
N ASN A 80 -17.04 19.13 -10.76
CA ASN A 80 -17.59 20.12 -11.67
C ASN A 80 -19.12 20.11 -11.56
N LYS A 81 -19.71 21.25 -11.19
CA LYS A 81 -21.17 21.41 -11.04
C LYS A 81 -21.92 21.35 -12.37
N GLU A 82 -21.25 21.60 -13.49
CA GLU A 82 -21.84 21.59 -14.83
C GLU A 82 -21.97 20.19 -15.42
N LEU A 83 -21.35 19.20 -14.79
CA LEU A 83 -21.35 17.81 -15.24
C LEU A 83 -22.09 16.94 -14.22
N ASP A 84 -23.07 16.18 -14.69
CA ASP A 84 -23.77 15.19 -13.86
C ASP A 84 -22.83 14.06 -13.39
N ARG A 85 -21.76 13.81 -14.14
CA ARG A 85 -20.78 12.77 -13.85
C ARG A 85 -19.38 13.22 -14.25
N SER A 86 -18.40 12.91 -13.39
CA SER A 86 -17.00 13.23 -13.69
C SER A 86 -16.50 12.43 -14.91
N PRO A 87 -15.83 13.07 -15.88
CA PRO A 87 -15.21 12.41 -17.02
C PRO A 87 -13.91 11.68 -16.62
N LEU A 88 -13.37 11.96 -15.43
CA LEU A 88 -12.11 11.40 -15.00
C LEU A 88 -12.29 9.96 -14.49
N SER A 89 -11.28 9.14 -14.75
CA SER A 89 -11.06 7.86 -14.09
C SER A 89 -9.91 8.03 -13.10
N ILE A 90 -10.21 8.06 -11.80
CA ILE A 90 -9.21 8.28 -10.76
C ILE A 90 -8.80 6.93 -10.20
N VAL A 91 -7.51 6.58 -10.36
CA VAL A 91 -6.96 5.31 -9.90
C VAL A 91 -5.81 5.53 -8.94
N THR A 92 -5.67 4.64 -7.97
CA THR A 92 -4.54 4.61 -7.03
C THR A 92 -3.28 4.23 -7.78
N ALA A 93 -2.26 5.09 -7.72
CA ALA A 93 -0.96 4.83 -8.36
C ALA A 93 0.09 4.45 -7.31
N LEU A 94 0.08 5.11 -6.17
CA LEU A 94 1.01 4.84 -5.09
C LEU A 94 0.38 5.19 -3.74
N VAL A 95 0.76 4.45 -2.71
CA VAL A 95 0.50 4.79 -1.31
C VAL A 95 1.84 4.99 -0.65
N ASP A 96 2.08 6.17 -0.06
CA ASP A 96 3.29 6.39 0.71
C ASP A 96 3.22 5.56 2.00
N LYS A 97 4.39 5.35 2.62
CA LYS A 97 4.52 4.69 3.92
C LYS A 97 3.49 5.19 4.93
N ILE A 98 2.78 4.25 5.55
CA ILE A 98 1.79 4.45 6.61
C ILE A 98 2.41 3.97 7.92
N ASP A 99 2.69 4.90 8.81
CA ASP A 99 3.20 4.63 10.15
C ASP A 99 2.05 4.59 11.16
N MET A 100 2.02 3.52 11.96
CA MET A 100 1.09 3.40 13.06
C MET A 100 1.61 4.20 14.26
N ARG A 101 0.85 5.21 14.68
CA ARG A 101 1.11 5.96 15.93
C ARG A 101 0.60 5.20 17.15
N LYS A 102 -0.46 4.42 16.97
CA LYS A 102 -0.99 3.47 17.94
C LYS A 102 -1.14 2.11 17.28
N ASN A 103 -0.57 1.10 17.92
CA ASN A 103 -0.54 -0.25 17.37
C ASN A 103 -1.81 -1.07 17.68
N ILE A 104 -2.73 -0.50 18.46
CA ILE A 104 -4.02 -1.10 18.83
C ILE A 104 -5.13 -0.17 18.38
N ILE A 105 -6.08 -0.73 17.62
CA ILE A 105 -7.31 -0.07 17.22
C ILE A 105 -8.47 -0.82 17.90
N TYR A 106 -9.16 -0.12 18.79
CA TYR A 106 -10.24 -0.70 19.59
C TYR A 106 -11.50 -0.89 18.74
N PRO A 107 -12.12 -2.08 18.70
CA PRO A 107 -13.28 -2.32 17.83
C PRO A 107 -14.58 -1.71 18.37
N ASP A 108 -14.63 -1.36 19.65
CA ASP A 108 -15.77 -0.76 20.34
C ASP A 108 -15.68 0.77 20.43
N CYS A 109 -14.71 1.36 19.73
CA CYS A 109 -14.45 2.80 19.71
C CYS A 109 -14.66 3.35 18.30
N ASP A 110 -15.37 4.47 18.20
CA ASP A 110 -15.63 5.14 16.92
C ASP A 110 -14.33 5.70 16.33
N ILE A 111 -14.22 5.61 15.00
CA ILE A 111 -13.07 6.09 14.23
C ILE A 111 -13.53 7.28 13.39
N LYS A 112 -12.65 8.26 13.25
CA LYS A 112 -12.88 9.42 12.37
C LYS A 112 -11.71 9.58 11.42
N PHE A 113 -12.02 9.64 10.14
CA PHE A 113 -11.09 9.99 9.08
C PHE A 113 -11.32 11.43 8.66
N THR A 114 -10.24 12.18 8.52
CA THR A 114 -10.25 13.49 7.84
C THR A 114 -9.20 13.49 6.75
N GLY A 115 -9.39 14.26 5.69
CA GLY A 115 -8.38 14.35 4.64
C GLY A 115 -8.70 15.40 3.60
N HIS A 116 -7.68 15.77 2.83
CA HIS A 116 -7.77 16.73 1.73
C HIS A 116 -6.60 16.53 0.75
N VAL A 117 -6.67 17.18 -0.40
CA VAL A 117 -5.59 17.24 -1.39
C VAL A 117 -4.48 18.15 -0.88
N THR A 118 -3.27 17.62 -0.77
CA THR A 118 -2.08 18.35 -0.30
C THR A 118 -1.19 18.83 -1.43
N TRP A 119 -1.21 18.13 -2.56
CA TRP A 119 -0.38 18.46 -3.72
C TRP A 119 -1.04 17.99 -5.03
N VAL A 120 -0.80 18.75 -6.11
CA VAL A 120 -1.35 18.45 -7.44
C VAL A 120 -0.28 18.63 -8.50
N GLY A 121 -0.10 17.60 -9.33
CA GLY A 121 0.67 17.65 -10.57
C GLY A 121 -0.22 17.95 -11.78
N LYS A 122 0.21 17.57 -12.99
CA LYS A 122 -0.62 17.75 -14.19
C LYS A 122 -1.82 16.81 -14.23
N SER A 123 -1.59 15.54 -13.86
CA SER A 123 -2.59 14.45 -13.89
C SER A 123 -2.53 13.59 -12.62
N SER A 124 -1.81 14.04 -11.59
CA SER A 124 -1.59 13.32 -10.34
C SER A 124 -2.05 14.18 -9.18
N ILE A 125 -2.68 13.56 -8.18
CA ILE A 125 -3.21 14.22 -7.00
C ILE A 125 -2.66 13.47 -5.78
N GLU A 126 -2.06 14.20 -4.85
CA GLU A 126 -1.70 13.68 -3.54
C GLU A 126 -2.82 14.00 -2.55
N ALA A 127 -3.41 12.97 -1.96
CA ALA A 127 -4.44 13.06 -0.93
C ALA A 127 -3.86 12.58 0.40
N LYS A 128 -3.86 13.45 1.41
CA LYS A 128 -3.43 13.11 2.76
C LYS A 128 -4.64 12.91 3.66
N MET A 129 -4.59 11.85 4.46
CA MET A 129 -5.64 11.45 5.37
C MET A 129 -5.07 11.24 6.77
N HIS A 130 -5.87 11.60 7.75
CA HIS A 130 -5.61 11.47 9.17
C HIS A 130 -6.70 10.60 9.77
N MET A 131 -6.29 9.51 10.42
CA MET A 131 -7.20 8.65 11.15
C MET A 131 -7.05 8.89 12.64
N THR A 132 -8.16 9.19 13.30
CA THR A 132 -8.25 9.35 14.74
C THR A 132 -9.28 8.37 15.30
N GLN A 133 -9.09 7.96 16.55
CA GLN A 133 -10.04 7.09 17.26
C GLN A 133 -10.46 7.75 18.57
N PHE A 134 -11.77 7.70 18.84
CA PHE A 134 -12.36 8.18 20.08
C PHE A 134 -12.15 7.17 21.20
N HIS A 135 -11.35 7.53 22.19
CA HIS A 135 -11.06 6.69 23.36
C HIS A 135 -10.84 7.58 24.58
N ASP A 136 -11.29 7.16 25.76
CA ASP A 136 -11.18 7.93 27.02
C ASP A 136 -11.72 9.38 26.93
N GLY A 137 -12.81 9.58 26.18
CA GLY A 137 -13.46 10.88 26.03
C GLY A 137 -12.79 11.85 25.03
N ALA A 138 -11.75 11.42 24.32
CA ALA A 138 -11.06 12.27 23.32
C ALA A 138 -10.70 11.51 22.04
N TYR A 139 -10.62 12.24 20.92
CA TYR A 139 -10.04 11.70 19.69
C TYR A 139 -8.51 11.74 19.78
N SER A 140 -7.89 10.60 19.50
CA SER A 140 -6.44 10.46 19.48
C SER A 140 -5.96 9.96 18.11
N PRO A 141 -4.80 10.42 17.62
CA PRO A 141 -4.29 10.02 16.30
C PRO A 141 -3.84 8.57 16.30
N VAL A 142 -4.21 7.85 15.24
CA VAL A 142 -3.91 6.41 15.04
C VAL A 142 -2.89 6.24 13.92
N LEU A 143 -3.12 6.86 12.77
CA LEU A 143 -2.20 6.84 11.62
C LEU A 143 -2.42 8.07 10.73
N ASP A 144 -1.41 8.35 9.91
CA ASP A 144 -1.51 9.23 8.75
C ASP A 144 -1.25 8.41 7.49
N ALA A 145 -1.95 8.71 6.41
CA ALA A 145 -1.75 8.04 5.14
C ALA A 145 -1.74 9.06 3.99
N THR A 146 -0.81 8.90 3.06
CA THR A 146 -0.71 9.75 1.88
C THR A 146 -0.83 8.90 0.63
N PHE A 147 -1.80 9.21 -0.21
CA PHE A 147 -2.12 8.47 -1.43
C PHE A 147 -1.84 9.35 -2.64
N VAL A 148 -1.13 8.80 -3.62
CA VAL A 148 -0.96 9.42 -4.94
C VAL A 148 -1.93 8.76 -5.91
N MET A 149 -2.90 9.54 -6.33
CA MET A 149 -3.92 9.18 -7.30
C MET A 149 -3.55 9.73 -8.67
N VAL A 150 -3.92 9.03 -9.73
CA VAL A 150 -3.72 9.48 -11.11
C VAL A 150 -5.06 9.58 -11.81
N ALA A 151 -5.31 10.74 -12.41
CA ALA A 151 -6.45 10.98 -13.26
C ALA A 151 -6.16 10.51 -14.69
N ARG A 152 -7.10 9.72 -15.21
CA ARG A 152 -7.08 9.14 -16.54
C ARG A 152 -8.35 9.54 -17.28
N ASP A 153 -8.33 9.41 -18.59
CA ASP A 153 -9.52 9.56 -19.42
C ASP A 153 -10.60 8.50 -19.06
N PRO A 154 -11.86 8.65 -19.54
CA PRO A 154 -12.94 7.75 -19.16
C PRO A 154 -12.68 6.28 -19.47
N GLU A 155 -11.92 6.00 -20.54
CA GLU A 155 -11.50 4.67 -21.00
C GLU A 155 -10.22 4.16 -20.32
N ASN A 156 -9.58 4.97 -19.48
CA ASN A 156 -8.37 4.63 -18.73
C ASN A 156 -7.16 4.22 -19.62
N LYS A 157 -6.98 4.93 -20.73
CA LYS A 157 -5.90 4.78 -21.71
C LYS A 157 -4.85 5.88 -21.61
N ARG A 158 -5.26 7.14 -21.40
CA ARG A 158 -4.35 8.30 -21.33
C ARG A 158 -4.48 9.06 -20.01
N ALA A 159 -3.44 9.80 -19.66
CA ALA A 159 -3.50 10.75 -18.55
C ALA A 159 -4.48 11.88 -18.86
N ALA A 160 -5.21 12.34 -17.85
CA ALA A 160 -6.14 13.47 -17.95
C ALA A 160 -5.72 14.59 -16.98
N PHE A 161 -5.94 15.85 -17.38
CA PHE A 161 -5.58 16.99 -16.55
C PHE A 161 -6.51 17.12 -15.35
N VAL A 162 -5.97 17.62 -14.24
CA VAL A 162 -6.71 17.88 -12.99
C VAL A 162 -6.61 19.34 -12.58
N ASN A 163 -7.60 19.81 -11.83
CA ASN A 163 -7.68 21.18 -11.35
C ASN A 163 -6.41 21.59 -10.60
N PRO A 164 -5.75 22.71 -10.94
CA PRO A 164 -4.58 23.18 -10.21
C PRO A 164 -4.95 23.56 -8.78
N LEU A 165 -4.01 23.39 -7.85
CA LEU A 165 -4.21 23.75 -6.44
C LEU A 165 -3.90 25.24 -6.23
N LYS A 166 -4.85 25.98 -5.65
CA LYS A 166 -4.70 27.37 -5.23
C LYS A 166 -4.45 27.39 -3.73
N LEU A 167 -3.21 27.74 -3.36
CA LEU A 167 -2.76 27.81 -1.98
C LEU A 167 -3.31 29.06 -1.28
N GLN A 168 -3.75 28.90 -0.03
CA GLN A 168 -4.27 29.96 0.82
C GLN A 168 -3.41 30.10 2.08
N GLY A 169 -2.42 30.98 2.00
CA GLY A 169 -1.58 31.35 3.14
C GLY A 169 -0.40 30.41 3.39
N PRO A 170 0.41 30.72 4.42
CA PRO A 170 1.71 30.09 4.63
C PRO A 170 1.62 28.63 5.11
N GLU A 171 0.49 28.21 5.69
CA GLU A 171 0.30 26.81 6.12
C GLU A 171 0.11 25.89 4.92
N GLU A 172 -0.78 26.25 3.99
CA GLU A 172 -0.99 25.47 2.75
C GLU A 172 0.27 25.45 1.87
N GLU A 173 1.05 26.54 1.86
CA GLU A 173 2.35 26.57 1.17
C GLU A 173 3.34 25.53 1.72
N LYS A 174 3.41 25.38 3.05
CA LYS A 174 4.25 24.35 3.68
C LYS A 174 3.78 22.94 3.35
N ILE A 175 2.47 22.71 3.38
CA ILE A 175 1.86 21.42 3.02
C ILE A 175 2.20 21.06 1.56
N PHE A 176 2.05 22.02 0.65
CA PHE A 176 2.37 21.80 -0.77
C PHE A 176 3.86 21.54 -1.00
N GLN A 177 4.74 22.30 -0.32
CA GLN A 177 6.19 22.06 -0.37
C GLN A 177 6.55 20.66 0.14
N GLN A 178 5.89 20.18 1.20
CA GLN A 178 6.07 18.81 1.67
C GLN A 178 5.68 17.78 0.59
N GLY A 179 4.61 18.03 -0.18
CA GLY A 179 4.24 17.18 -1.32
C GLY A 179 5.30 17.13 -2.43
N GLU A 180 5.97 18.24 -2.74
CA GLU A 180 7.11 18.24 -3.69
C GLU A 180 8.32 17.46 -3.13
N ILE A 181 8.59 17.55 -1.83
CA ILE A 181 9.62 16.74 -1.17
C ILE A 181 9.26 15.24 -1.26
N ASN A 182 8.01 14.88 -0.97
CA ASN A 182 7.52 13.49 -1.06
C ASN A 182 7.68 12.95 -2.49
N LYS A 183 7.33 13.76 -3.49
CA LYS A 183 7.51 13.41 -4.90
C LYS A 183 8.99 13.15 -5.24
N LYS A 184 9.91 14.00 -4.78
CA LYS A 184 11.34 13.79 -4.99
C LYS A 184 11.81 12.48 -4.33
N ARG A 185 11.42 12.24 -3.07
CA ARG A 185 11.71 11.00 -2.33
C ARG A 185 11.27 9.75 -3.12
N ARG A 186 10.05 9.77 -3.70
CA ARG A 186 9.51 8.66 -4.52
C ARG A 186 10.37 8.37 -5.75
N VAL A 187 10.88 9.41 -6.41
CA VAL A 187 11.79 9.27 -7.56
C VAL A 187 13.12 8.66 -7.10
N ASP A 188 13.69 9.18 -6.01
CA ASP A 188 14.98 8.71 -5.48
C ASP A 188 14.91 7.22 -5.09
N LEU A 189 13.87 6.80 -4.37
CA LEU A 189 13.63 5.39 -4.01
C LEU A 189 13.51 4.48 -5.24
N SER A 190 12.79 4.92 -6.27
CA SER A 190 12.68 4.16 -7.54
C SER A 190 14.01 4.02 -8.26
N THR A 191 14.90 5.01 -8.17
CA THR A 191 16.25 4.95 -8.76
C THR A 191 17.23 4.09 -7.96
N ALA A 192 17.07 4.01 -6.64
CA ALA A 192 17.94 3.25 -5.73
C ALA A 192 17.61 1.74 -5.63
N SER A 193 16.59 1.27 -6.35
CA SER A 193 16.14 -0.13 -6.32
C SER A 193 17.27 -1.11 -6.66
N LEU A 194 17.40 -2.17 -5.86
CA LEU A 194 18.34 -3.28 -6.09
C LEU A 194 18.08 -4.07 -7.38
N LEU A 195 16.91 -3.86 -8.01
CA LEU A 195 16.63 -4.38 -9.35
C LEU A 195 17.36 -3.62 -10.45
N LYS A 196 17.85 -2.41 -10.18
CA LYS A 196 18.53 -1.52 -11.14
C LYS A 196 20.00 -1.31 -10.79
N VAL A 197 20.34 -1.31 -9.50
CA VAL A 197 21.67 -0.95 -8.99
C VAL A 197 22.21 -2.06 -8.10
N ALA A 198 23.51 -2.33 -8.18
CA ALA A 198 24.17 -3.31 -7.32
C ALA A 198 24.17 -2.87 -5.83
N PRO A 199 24.20 -3.82 -4.88
CA PRO A 199 24.33 -3.51 -3.45
C PRO A 199 25.58 -2.70 -3.13
N THR A 200 25.53 -1.91 -2.05
CA THR A 200 26.68 -1.15 -1.55
C THR A 200 27.79 -2.06 -1.01
N ALA A 201 28.99 -1.52 -0.77
CA ALA A 201 30.10 -2.30 -0.22
C ALA A 201 29.76 -2.93 1.14
N GLU A 202 29.08 -2.18 2.00
CA GLU A 202 28.61 -2.65 3.31
C GLU A 202 27.59 -3.79 3.17
N GLU A 203 26.63 -3.64 2.25
CA GLU A 203 25.61 -4.65 1.99
C GLU A 203 26.20 -5.94 1.42
N ARG A 204 27.22 -5.84 0.55
CA ARG A 204 27.96 -7.03 0.06
C ARG A 204 28.66 -7.76 1.20
N THR A 205 29.24 -7.04 2.15
CA THR A 205 29.85 -7.63 3.35
C THR A 205 28.81 -8.36 4.20
N ILE A 206 27.60 -7.80 4.35
CA ILE A 206 26.49 -8.48 5.05
C ILE A 206 26.16 -9.79 4.36
N VAL A 207 25.94 -9.79 3.05
CA VAL A 207 25.63 -11.01 2.28
C VAL A 207 26.74 -12.05 2.41
N HIS A 208 28.00 -11.62 2.32
CA HIS A 208 29.14 -12.52 2.49
C HIS A 208 29.19 -13.13 3.90
N SER A 209 28.93 -12.33 4.95
CA SER A 209 28.89 -12.82 6.33
C SER A 209 27.77 -13.83 6.56
N LEU A 210 26.57 -13.60 6.01
CA LEU A 210 25.45 -14.53 6.07
C LEU A 210 25.81 -15.86 5.41
N PHE A 211 26.48 -15.81 4.25
CA PHE A 211 26.95 -17.00 3.57
C PHE A 211 27.96 -17.77 4.42
N LEU A 212 29.01 -17.11 4.93
CA LEU A 212 30.04 -17.77 5.75
C LEU A 212 29.46 -18.41 7.03
N ASN A 213 28.53 -17.73 7.70
CA ASN A 213 27.89 -18.21 8.92
C ASN A 213 27.03 -19.46 8.72
N THR A 214 26.72 -19.79 7.47
CA THR A 214 25.96 -21.00 7.13
C THR A 214 26.84 -22.15 6.63
N LEU A 215 28.16 -21.97 6.47
CA LEU A 215 29.02 -23.04 5.98
C LEU A 215 29.24 -24.11 7.05
N ASP A 216 29.12 -25.38 6.65
CA ASP A 216 29.49 -26.49 7.55
C ASP A 216 31.01 -26.59 7.66
N THR A 217 31.55 -26.17 8.80
CA THR A 217 32.99 -26.21 9.10
C THR A 217 33.57 -27.63 9.11
N LYS A 218 32.73 -28.67 9.16
CA LYS A 218 33.17 -30.08 9.10
C LYS A 218 33.46 -30.53 7.67
N THR A 219 32.99 -29.77 6.67
CA THR A 219 33.20 -30.08 5.25
C THR A 219 33.98 -28.97 4.57
N VAL A 220 34.95 -29.31 3.72
CA VAL A 220 35.65 -28.32 2.88
C VAL A 220 34.82 -28.10 1.60
N SER A 221 33.54 -27.73 1.75
CA SER A 221 32.60 -27.58 0.65
C SER A 221 31.73 -26.34 0.81
N PHE A 222 31.64 -25.55 -0.27
CA PHE A 222 30.74 -24.40 -0.34
C PHE A 222 29.26 -24.77 -0.55
N ARG A 223 28.96 -26.07 -0.68
CA ARG A 223 27.57 -26.56 -0.86
C ARG A 223 26.93 -27.03 0.44
N SER A 224 27.73 -27.51 1.40
CA SER A 224 27.18 -27.96 2.68
C SER A 224 26.87 -26.76 3.54
N ARG A 225 25.59 -26.51 3.78
CA ARG A 225 25.13 -25.38 4.57
C ARG A 225 24.28 -25.85 5.75
N ILE A 226 24.54 -25.29 6.92
CA ILE A 226 23.83 -25.56 8.17
C ILE A 226 23.24 -24.23 8.67
N LEU A 227 22.00 -24.28 9.14
CA LEU A 227 21.37 -23.14 9.79
C LEU A 227 22.03 -22.85 11.14
N PRO A 228 22.37 -21.58 11.44
CA PRO A 228 22.69 -21.17 12.79
C PRO A 228 21.58 -21.51 13.80
N PRO A 229 21.88 -21.61 15.11
CA PRO A 229 20.85 -21.77 16.13
C PRO A 229 19.77 -20.67 16.04
N ASN A 230 18.51 -21.02 16.26
CA ASN A 230 17.37 -20.10 16.20
C ASN A 230 17.25 -19.35 14.85
N SER A 231 17.40 -20.07 13.74
CA SER A 231 17.23 -19.52 12.40
C SER A 231 16.40 -20.44 11.50
N MET A 232 15.85 -19.86 10.43
CA MET A 232 15.02 -20.55 9.44
C MET A 232 15.45 -20.11 8.05
N TRP A 233 15.42 -21.02 7.08
CA TRP A 233 15.69 -20.66 5.70
C TRP A 233 14.59 -19.74 5.16
N MET A 234 15.00 -18.76 4.35
CA MET A 234 14.06 -17.86 3.69
C MET A 234 13.06 -18.64 2.82
N GLU A 235 13.50 -19.69 2.13
CA GLU A 235 12.61 -20.51 1.30
C GLU A 235 11.47 -21.19 2.06
N ASP A 236 11.64 -21.45 3.36
CA ASP A 236 10.64 -22.07 4.22
C ASP A 236 9.69 -21.02 4.84
N ALA A 237 10.09 -19.75 4.83
CA ALA A 237 9.35 -18.62 5.39
C ALA A 237 8.42 -17.93 4.36
N LYS A 238 7.81 -18.73 3.48
CA LYS A 238 6.95 -18.26 2.39
C LYS A 238 5.51 -18.74 2.55
N MET A 239 4.56 -17.90 2.12
CA MET A 239 3.15 -18.25 2.06
C MET A 239 2.55 -17.74 0.75
N LYS A 240 1.73 -18.57 0.08
CA LYS A 240 1.10 -18.22 -1.19
C LYS A 240 -0.41 -18.17 -1.05
N GLY A 241 -1.02 -17.26 -1.80
CA GLY A 241 -2.47 -17.12 -1.93
C GLY A 241 -2.87 -16.99 -3.40
N LEU A 242 -4.12 -17.34 -3.70
CA LEU A 242 -4.75 -17.12 -4.98
C LEU A 242 -6.13 -16.52 -4.73
N GLU A 243 -6.45 -15.46 -5.46
CA GLU A 243 -7.77 -14.83 -5.43
C GLU A 243 -8.30 -14.73 -6.86
N ILE A 244 -9.57 -15.11 -7.04
CA ILE A 244 -10.28 -14.91 -8.30
C ILE A 244 -10.96 -13.55 -8.21
N CYS A 245 -10.65 -12.67 -9.15
CA CYS A 245 -11.13 -11.30 -9.14
C CYS A 245 -12.59 -11.22 -9.62
N HIS A 246 -13.54 -11.06 -8.71
CA HIS A 246 -14.97 -11.06 -9.01
C HIS A 246 -15.54 -9.64 -9.20
N PRO A 247 -16.69 -9.48 -9.89
CA PRO A 247 -17.32 -8.16 -10.10
C PRO A 247 -17.67 -7.40 -8.82
N GLN A 248 -17.85 -8.09 -7.69
CA GLN A 248 -18.13 -7.45 -6.39
C GLN A 248 -16.94 -6.65 -5.84
N GLU A 249 -15.73 -6.91 -6.32
CA GLU A 249 -14.47 -6.28 -5.87
C GLU A 249 -14.02 -5.14 -6.80
N ARG A 250 -14.90 -4.74 -7.73
CA ARG A 250 -14.59 -3.72 -8.71
C ARG A 250 -14.83 -2.31 -8.18
N ASN A 251 -14.01 -1.38 -8.66
CA ASN A 251 -14.26 0.05 -8.56
C ASN A 251 -15.32 0.50 -9.58
N ILE A 252 -15.69 1.79 -9.53
CA ILE A 252 -16.67 2.41 -10.45
C ILE A 252 -16.23 2.40 -11.93
N PHE A 253 -14.99 2.00 -12.24
CA PHE A 253 -14.45 1.83 -13.60
C PHE A 253 -14.31 0.37 -14.01
N ASN A 254 -14.95 -0.55 -13.30
CA ASN A 254 -14.97 -1.97 -13.64
C ASN A 254 -13.59 -2.65 -13.60
N ARG A 255 -12.68 -2.14 -12.78
CA ARG A 255 -11.38 -2.77 -12.46
C ARG A 255 -11.32 -3.12 -11.00
N ILE A 256 -10.46 -4.06 -10.63
CA ILE A 256 -10.30 -4.43 -9.22
C ILE A 256 -9.78 -3.25 -8.42
N PHE A 257 -10.42 -3.04 -7.28
CA PHE A 257 -10.19 -1.92 -6.40
C PHE A 257 -8.81 -2.01 -5.71
N GLY A 258 -8.08 -0.90 -5.62
CA GLY A 258 -6.74 -0.86 -5.02
C GLY A 258 -6.77 -1.29 -3.55
N GLY A 259 -7.78 -0.82 -2.82
CA GLY A 259 -8.07 -1.21 -1.44
C GLY A 259 -8.26 -2.72 -1.26
N PHE A 260 -8.89 -3.40 -2.22
CA PHE A 260 -9.05 -4.85 -2.15
C PHE A 260 -7.70 -5.57 -2.28
N LEU A 261 -6.84 -5.14 -3.20
CA LEU A 261 -5.48 -5.70 -3.37
C LEU A 261 -4.66 -5.50 -2.08
N MET A 262 -4.71 -4.30 -1.51
CA MET A 262 -4.04 -3.99 -0.23
C MET A 262 -4.53 -4.87 0.91
N ARG A 263 -5.86 -5.06 1.03
CA ARG A 263 -6.44 -5.93 2.05
C ARG A 263 -5.93 -7.37 1.93
N LYS A 264 -6.00 -7.94 0.73
CA LYS A 264 -5.58 -9.34 0.49
C LYS A 264 -4.08 -9.53 0.70
N ALA A 265 -3.26 -8.57 0.28
CA ALA A 265 -1.83 -8.60 0.52
C ALA A 265 -1.50 -8.51 2.02
N TYR A 266 -2.17 -7.60 2.74
CA TYR A 266 -2.00 -7.47 4.19
C TYR A 266 -2.40 -8.76 4.93
N GLU A 267 -3.57 -9.33 4.61
CA GLU A 267 -4.05 -10.56 5.25
C GLU A 267 -3.07 -11.73 5.05
N LEU A 268 -2.52 -11.89 3.84
CA LEU A 268 -1.50 -12.90 3.56
C LEU A 268 -0.17 -12.62 4.29
N GLY A 269 0.28 -11.35 4.28
CA GLY A 269 1.51 -10.94 4.95
C GLY A 269 1.45 -11.16 6.46
N TRP A 270 0.32 -10.79 7.07
CA TRP A 270 0.03 -11.02 8.49
C TRP A 270 0.00 -12.52 8.82
N ALA A 271 -0.65 -13.33 7.98
CA ALA A 271 -0.70 -14.78 8.17
C ALA A 271 0.70 -15.42 8.10
N ASN A 272 1.55 -14.97 7.18
CA ASN A 272 2.92 -15.46 7.07
C ASN A 272 3.77 -15.05 8.29
N ALA A 273 3.68 -13.79 8.72
CA ALA A 273 4.36 -13.34 9.95
C ALA A 273 3.90 -14.14 11.18
N CYS A 274 2.60 -14.42 11.28
CA CYS A 274 2.02 -15.20 12.37
C CYS A 274 2.54 -16.65 12.37
N ALA A 275 2.58 -17.28 11.19
CA ALA A 275 3.09 -18.64 11.04
C ALA A 275 4.60 -18.71 11.33
N PHE A 276 5.37 -17.71 10.88
CA PHE A 276 6.81 -17.64 11.11
C PHE A 276 7.18 -17.42 12.58
N ALA A 277 6.49 -16.49 13.26
CA ALA A 277 6.76 -16.19 14.66
C ALA A 277 6.21 -17.25 15.63
N GLY A 278 5.17 -17.99 15.23
CA GLY A 278 4.38 -18.81 16.15
C GLY A 278 3.59 -17.98 17.17
N SER A 279 3.43 -16.68 16.95
CA SER A 279 2.74 -15.74 17.81
C SER A 279 2.05 -14.65 17.00
N ARG A 280 1.18 -13.89 17.65
CA ARG A 280 0.39 -12.85 17.00
C ARG A 280 1.26 -11.65 16.61
N PRO A 281 1.31 -11.27 15.31
CA PRO A 281 1.97 -10.05 14.90
C PRO A 281 1.05 -8.83 15.03
N ILE A 282 1.67 -7.73 15.41
CA ILE A 282 1.12 -6.38 15.51
C ILE A 282 1.70 -5.57 14.35
N LEU A 283 0.86 -4.87 13.59
CA LEU A 283 1.35 -4.03 12.51
C LEU A 283 2.07 -2.81 13.06
N VAL A 284 3.27 -2.56 12.56
CA VAL A 284 4.08 -1.37 12.87
C VAL A 284 3.99 -0.35 11.75
N ALA A 285 4.22 -0.79 10.51
CA ALA A 285 4.18 0.08 9.35
C ALA A 285 3.80 -0.70 8.08
N VAL A 286 3.22 0.03 7.14
CA VAL A 286 3.08 -0.38 5.74
C VAL A 286 4.00 0.53 4.94
N ASP A 287 4.95 -0.02 4.19
CA ASP A 287 5.85 0.80 3.36
C ASP A 287 5.18 1.28 2.06
N ASP A 288 5.93 2.04 1.25
CA ASP A 288 5.46 2.57 -0.02
C ASP A 288 4.93 1.44 -0.94
N ILE A 289 3.66 1.53 -1.33
CA ILE A 289 3.00 0.58 -2.24
C ILE A 289 2.95 1.19 -3.63
N LEU A 290 3.51 0.52 -4.63
CA LEU A 290 3.42 0.94 -6.03
C LEU A 290 2.44 0.06 -6.82
N PHE A 291 1.47 0.68 -7.47
CA PHE A 291 0.53 0.03 -8.40
C PHE A 291 1.06 0.15 -9.83
N GLN A 292 1.73 -0.91 -10.31
CA GLN A 292 2.38 -0.92 -11.62
C GLN A 292 1.38 -1.11 -12.76
N LYS A 293 0.41 -1.99 -12.57
CA LYS A 293 -0.55 -2.38 -13.60
C LYS A 293 -1.95 -2.58 -13.03
N PRO A 294 -3.00 -2.20 -13.79
CA PRO A 294 -4.38 -2.46 -13.40
C PRO A 294 -4.67 -3.97 -13.38
N VAL A 295 -5.63 -4.35 -12.54
CA VAL A 295 -6.14 -5.73 -12.46
C VAL A 295 -7.57 -5.76 -12.97
N GLU A 296 -7.82 -6.60 -13.98
CA GLU A 296 -9.13 -6.74 -14.62
C GLU A 296 -9.98 -7.79 -13.90
N ILE A 297 -11.30 -7.64 -13.97
CA ILE A 297 -12.24 -8.63 -13.44
C ILE A 297 -12.05 -9.95 -14.20
N GLY A 298 -12.12 -11.07 -13.47
CA GLY A 298 -11.86 -12.43 -13.98
C GLY A 298 -10.38 -12.83 -13.95
N SER A 299 -9.48 -11.90 -13.62
CA SER A 299 -8.05 -12.21 -13.47
C SER A 299 -7.79 -13.17 -12.30
N LEU A 300 -6.80 -14.04 -12.47
CA LEU A 300 -6.24 -14.84 -11.38
C LEU A 300 -5.14 -14.05 -10.70
N LEU A 301 -5.41 -13.56 -9.49
CA LEU A 301 -4.45 -12.80 -8.69
C LEU A 301 -3.65 -13.75 -7.81
N LEU A 302 -2.38 -13.93 -8.13
CA LEU A 302 -1.43 -14.71 -7.34
C LEU A 302 -0.73 -13.79 -6.36
N LEU A 303 -0.74 -14.16 -5.07
CA LEU A 303 -0.05 -13.45 -4.01
C LEU A 303 1.04 -14.35 -3.42
N SER A 304 2.25 -13.83 -3.28
CA SER A 304 3.39 -14.53 -2.68
C SER A 304 3.96 -13.67 -1.55
N SER A 305 3.71 -14.08 -0.31
CA SER A 305 4.31 -13.51 0.88
C SER A 305 5.62 -14.21 1.22
N GLN A 306 6.62 -13.42 1.59
CA GLN A 306 7.97 -13.86 1.96
C GLN A 306 8.43 -13.06 3.17
N VAL A 307 8.81 -13.72 4.26
CA VAL A 307 9.59 -13.07 5.31
C VAL A 307 10.96 -12.78 4.74
N CYS A 308 11.33 -11.51 4.64
CA CYS A 308 12.56 -11.09 3.98
C CYS A 308 13.63 -10.62 4.97
N TYR A 309 13.25 -10.06 6.11
CA TYR A 309 14.19 -9.63 7.14
C TYR A 309 13.60 -9.82 8.54
N THR A 310 14.45 -10.04 9.53
CA THR A 310 14.06 -10.25 10.93
C THR A 310 15.11 -9.63 11.84
N GLU A 311 14.69 -8.90 12.88
CA GLU A 311 15.59 -8.32 13.87
C GLU A 311 14.90 -8.21 15.23
N GLY A 312 15.42 -8.92 16.23
CA GLY A 312 14.81 -8.98 17.57
C GLY A 312 13.37 -9.49 17.49
N GLU A 313 12.41 -8.64 17.86
CA GLU A 313 10.97 -8.91 17.87
C GLU A 313 10.26 -8.48 16.57
N HIS A 314 11.01 -8.02 15.57
CA HIS A 314 10.45 -7.49 14.33
C HIS A 314 10.60 -8.44 13.16
N ILE A 315 9.59 -8.44 12.29
CA ILE A 315 9.55 -9.20 11.04
C ILE A 315 9.21 -8.23 9.91
N GLN A 316 10.09 -8.15 8.91
CA GLN A 316 9.78 -7.54 7.63
C GLN A 316 9.24 -8.59 6.67
N VAL A 317 8.04 -8.36 6.15
CA VAL A 317 7.38 -9.24 5.18
C VAL A 317 7.18 -8.51 3.88
N ARG A 318 7.60 -9.13 2.78
CA ARG A 318 7.32 -8.68 1.42
C ARG A 318 6.21 -9.52 0.82
N VAL A 319 5.18 -8.90 0.26
CA VAL A 319 4.13 -9.55 -0.51
C VAL A 319 4.19 -9.08 -1.95
N HIS A 320 4.44 -10.02 -2.86
CA HIS A 320 4.45 -9.77 -4.29
C HIS A 320 3.16 -10.28 -4.90
N THR A 321 2.52 -9.46 -5.74
CA THR A 321 1.30 -9.85 -6.43
C THR A 321 1.45 -9.76 -7.93
N GLU A 322 0.90 -10.75 -8.62
CA GLU A 322 0.90 -10.84 -10.06
C GLU A 322 -0.43 -11.37 -10.57
N VAL A 323 -0.79 -10.96 -11.79
CA VAL A 323 -1.92 -11.52 -12.52
C VAL A 323 -1.41 -12.57 -13.48
N LEU A 324 -2.04 -13.75 -13.44
CA LEU A 324 -1.88 -14.80 -14.42
C LEU A 324 -3.02 -14.72 -15.44
N ASP A 325 -2.67 -14.53 -16.72
CA ASP A 325 -3.59 -14.75 -17.82
C ASP A 325 -3.60 -16.26 -18.16
N PRO A 326 -4.73 -16.97 -17.96
CA PRO A 326 -4.79 -18.40 -18.19
C PRO A 326 -4.68 -18.79 -19.68
N LEU A 327 -5.03 -17.89 -20.60
CA LEU A 327 -4.98 -18.14 -22.04
C LEU A 327 -3.56 -18.03 -22.56
N THR A 328 -2.84 -16.97 -22.18
CA THR A 328 -1.47 -16.72 -22.65
C THR A 328 -0.41 -17.32 -21.74
N ARG A 329 -0.78 -17.74 -20.53
CA ARG A 329 0.11 -18.17 -19.43
C ARG A 329 1.16 -17.12 -19.05
N GLN A 330 0.90 -15.86 -19.35
CA GLN A 330 1.78 -14.77 -19.00
C GLN A 330 1.49 -14.28 -17.59
N HIS A 331 2.56 -13.99 -16.86
CA HIS A 331 2.52 -13.39 -15.53
C HIS A 331 2.85 -11.91 -15.64
N SER A 332 2.11 -11.09 -14.91
CA SER A 332 2.34 -9.66 -14.88
C SER A 332 2.28 -9.14 -13.45
N THR A 333 3.41 -8.64 -12.95
CA THR A 333 3.47 -8.01 -11.62
C THR A 333 2.54 -6.80 -11.56
N THR A 334 1.75 -6.72 -10.49
CA THR A 334 0.81 -5.63 -10.24
C THR A 334 1.31 -4.74 -9.13
N ASN A 335 1.70 -5.35 -8.00
CA ASN A 335 2.09 -4.65 -6.80
C ASN A 335 3.18 -5.42 -6.04
N VAL A 336 3.91 -4.66 -5.23
CA VAL A 336 4.78 -5.16 -4.18
C VAL A 336 4.40 -4.39 -2.93
N PHE A 337 4.19 -5.11 -1.85
CA PHE A 337 3.88 -4.57 -0.53
C PHE A 337 4.97 -4.99 0.43
N HIS A 338 5.36 -4.09 1.32
CA HIS A 338 6.22 -4.42 2.44
C HIS A 338 5.54 -4.01 3.74
N PHE A 339 5.59 -4.91 4.71
CA PHE A 339 4.95 -4.76 6.00
C PHE A 339 5.97 -5.03 7.09
N THR A 340 6.04 -4.15 8.08
CA THR A 340 6.80 -4.37 9.31
C THR A 340 5.84 -4.80 10.41
N PHE A 341 6.12 -5.95 11.01
CA PHE A 341 5.36 -6.48 12.13
C PHE A 341 6.23 -6.57 13.39
N LEU A 342 5.61 -6.36 14.55
CA LEU A 342 6.17 -6.59 15.87
C LEU A 342 5.47 -7.79 16.50
N VAL A 343 6.20 -8.64 17.21
CA VAL A 343 5.65 -9.75 18.00
C VAL A 343 6.13 -9.67 19.45
N GLU A 344 5.55 -10.49 20.34
CA GLU A 344 5.84 -10.43 21.78
C GLU A 344 7.22 -11.00 22.17
N LYS A 345 7.86 -11.78 21.29
CA LYS A 345 9.11 -12.48 21.56
C LYS A 345 10.05 -12.40 20.38
N ALA A 346 11.34 -12.52 20.66
CA ALA A 346 12.35 -12.57 19.62
C ALA A 346 12.07 -13.71 18.62
N VAL A 347 12.14 -13.39 17.34
CA VAL A 347 11.83 -14.34 16.25
C VAL A 347 13.10 -15.03 15.76
N PRO A 348 12.98 -16.21 15.13
CA PRO A 348 14.11 -16.84 14.45
C PRO A 348 14.68 -15.91 13.37
N ALA A 349 16.01 -15.93 13.18
CA ALA A 349 16.63 -15.19 12.10
C ALA A 349 16.28 -15.83 10.74
N VAL A 350 15.79 -15.03 9.79
CA VAL A 350 15.60 -15.50 8.41
C VAL A 350 16.93 -15.48 7.65
N VAL A 351 17.27 -16.59 7.00
CA VAL A 351 18.58 -16.76 6.34
C VAL A 351 18.40 -17.01 4.84
N PRO A 352 18.99 -16.18 3.97
CA PRO A 352 18.92 -16.40 2.53
C PRO A 352 19.84 -17.57 2.10
N GLN A 353 19.33 -18.42 1.21
CA GLN A 353 20.10 -19.46 0.56
C GLN A 353 20.68 -18.99 -0.79
N SER A 354 19.90 -18.27 -1.58
CA SER A 354 20.30 -17.84 -2.92
C SER A 354 20.76 -16.39 -2.97
N TYR A 355 21.41 -16.00 -4.08
CA TYR A 355 21.71 -14.59 -4.34
C TYR A 355 20.42 -13.76 -4.45
N GLY A 356 19.38 -14.31 -5.07
CA GLY A 356 18.08 -13.64 -5.16
C GLY A 356 17.45 -13.37 -3.79
N GLU A 357 17.48 -14.36 -2.89
CA GLU A 357 17.06 -14.20 -1.50
C GLU A 357 17.96 -13.24 -0.73
N SER A 358 19.25 -13.19 -1.04
CA SER A 358 20.16 -12.21 -0.45
C SER A 358 19.78 -10.78 -0.86
N MET A 359 19.33 -10.57 -2.11
CA MET A 359 18.79 -9.28 -2.54
C MET A 359 17.48 -8.95 -1.83
N LEU A 360 16.58 -9.93 -1.67
CA LEU A 360 15.34 -9.75 -0.89
C LEU A 360 15.63 -9.42 0.58
N TYR A 361 16.66 -10.03 1.16
CA TYR A 361 17.09 -9.74 2.53
C TYR A 361 17.58 -8.31 2.68
N LEU A 362 18.42 -7.84 1.76
CA LEU A 362 18.92 -6.46 1.76
C LEU A 362 17.79 -5.46 1.52
N ASP A 363 16.90 -5.74 0.57
CA ASP A 363 15.70 -4.94 0.30
C ASP A 363 14.82 -4.83 1.56
N GLY A 364 14.53 -5.96 2.20
CA GLY A 364 13.81 -6.01 3.47
C GLY A 364 14.51 -5.22 4.58
N LYS A 365 15.83 -5.33 4.69
CA LYS A 365 16.63 -4.57 5.66
C LYS A 365 16.57 -3.06 5.42
N ARG A 366 16.61 -2.60 4.16
CA ARG A 366 16.48 -1.17 3.82
C ARG A 366 15.14 -0.61 4.28
N HIS A 367 14.06 -1.31 3.93
CA HIS A 367 12.70 -0.98 4.36
C HIS A 367 12.56 -0.95 5.89
N PHE A 368 13.05 -1.99 6.56
CA PHE A 368 13.05 -2.05 8.02
C PHE A 368 13.80 -0.86 8.66
N ASN A 369 15.01 -0.56 8.16
CA ASN A 369 15.80 0.56 8.67
C ASN A 369 15.13 1.92 8.46
N GLU A 370 14.41 2.10 7.36
CA GLU A 370 13.61 3.31 7.13
C GLU A 370 12.47 3.42 8.13
N THR A 371 11.77 2.31 8.42
CA THR A 371 10.71 2.25 9.43
C THR A 371 11.22 2.57 10.83
N MET A 372 12.36 2.02 11.22
CA MET A 372 12.93 2.25 12.56
C MET A 372 13.48 3.66 12.75
N LYS A 373 13.85 4.38 11.68
CA LYS A 373 14.28 5.79 11.76
C LYS A 373 13.13 6.78 11.99
N SER A 374 11.92 6.39 11.60
CA SER A 374 10.72 7.24 11.69
C SER A 374 9.90 7.06 12.97
N GLN A 375 10.25 6.06 13.79
CA GLN A 375 9.75 5.90 15.16
C GLN A 375 10.57 6.73 16.13
#